data_AF-A0A7S0EQT1-F1
#
_entry.id   AF-A0A7S0EQT1-F1
#
_cell.length_a   1.000
_cell.length_b   1.000
_cell.length_c   1.000
_cell.angle_alpha   90.00
_cell.angle_beta   90.00
_cell.angle_gamma   90.00
#
_symmetry.space_group_name_H-M   'P 1'
#
loop_
_entity.id
_entity.type
_entity.pdbx_description
1 polymer ?
#
loop_
_entity_poly.entity_id
_entity_poly.type
_entity_poly.pdbx_seq_one_letter_code
_entity_poly.pdbx_strand_id
1 'polypeptide(L)'
;FIGSYRGEVNLAPEVLACFMMFGSLTGLLVAVLLDNAGGAWDNAKKYIETGMHGGKGSDAHKAAVTGDTVGDPCKDTAGPALHVIITTMSTTIIVLGPLFLDRPS
;
A
#
# COMPACT_ATOMS: atom_id res chain seq x y z
N PHE A 1 12.81 23.75 13.79
CA PHE A 1 12.74 23.94 15.26
C PHE A 1 13.69 23.00 16.02
N ILE A 2 13.44 21.69 16.17
CA ILE A 2 14.34 20.79 16.95
C ILE A 2 15.77 20.70 16.39
N GLY A 3 15.94 20.60 15.06
CA GLY A 3 17.27 20.57 14.43
C GLY A 3 18.09 21.84 14.70
N SER A 4 17.45 23.00 14.66
CA SER A 4 18.10 24.28 14.98
C SER A 4 18.49 24.40 16.46
N TYR A 5 17.70 23.84 17.40
CA TYR A 5 18.06 23.81 18.82
C TYR A 5 19.20 22.82 19.15
N ARG A 6 19.43 21.82 18.29
CA ARG A 6 20.50 20.81 18.44
C ARG A 6 21.75 21.10 17.60
N GLY A 7 21.76 22.17 16.80
CA GLY A 7 22.85 22.47 15.86
C GLY A 7 22.87 21.60 14.60
N GLU A 8 21.84 20.77 14.38
CA GLU A 8 21.70 19.88 13.22
C GLU A 8 20.75 20.53 12.18
N VAL A 9 21.33 21.33 11.29
CA VAL A 9 20.58 22.10 10.28
C VAL A 9 19.88 21.22 9.23
N ASN A 10 20.38 20.00 9.00
CA ASN A 10 19.83 19.08 7.98
C ASN A 10 18.78 18.10 8.52
N LEU A 11 18.46 18.15 9.83
CA LEU A 11 17.58 17.15 10.44
C LEU A 11 16.17 17.15 9.84
N ALA A 12 15.62 18.33 9.52
CA ALA A 12 14.29 18.44 8.90
C ALA A 12 14.24 17.86 7.46
N PRO A 13 15.13 18.25 6.52
CA PRO A 13 15.15 17.66 5.19
C PRO A 13 15.45 16.15 5.21
N GLU A 14 16.36 15.69 6.08
CA GLU A 14 16.71 14.26 6.18
C GLU A 14 15.52 13.41 6.64
N VAL A 15 14.78 13.85 7.66
CA VAL A 15 13.61 13.12 8.16
C VAL A 15 12.50 13.08 7.10
N LEU A 16 12.24 14.18 6.41
CA LEU A 16 11.25 14.24 5.32
C LEU A 16 11.64 13.32 4.14
N ALA A 17 12.92 13.32 3.77
CA ALA A 17 13.44 12.47 2.71
C ALA A 17 13.34 10.98 3.07
N CYS A 18 13.74 10.61 4.29
CA CYS A 18 13.63 9.25 4.80
C CYS A 18 12.17 8.79 4.84
N PHE A 19 11.26 9.62 5.37
CA PHE A 19 9.85 9.31 5.44
C PHE A 19 9.24 9.06 4.04
N MET A 20 9.55 9.93 3.07
CA MET A 20 9.09 9.77 1.69
C MET A 20 9.64 8.50 1.05
N MET A 21 10.93 8.23 1.21
CA MET A 21 11.61 7.09 0.60
C MET A 21 11.07 5.77 1.15
N PHE A 22 11.11 5.58 2.48
CA PHE A 22 10.68 4.34 3.11
C PHE A 22 9.16 4.14 3.04
N GLY A 23 8.37 5.22 3.18
CA GLY A 23 6.91 5.16 3.04
C GLY A 23 6.48 4.72 1.64
N SER A 24 7.15 5.21 0.59
CA SER A 24 6.83 4.84 -0.78
C SER A 24 7.24 3.40 -1.12
N LEU A 25 8.44 2.99 -0.70
CA LEU A 25 8.94 1.63 -0.90
C LEU A 25 8.06 0.58 -0.21
N THR A 26 7.77 0.78 1.08
CA THR A 26 6.93 -0.14 1.84
C THR A 26 5.49 -0.15 1.33
N GLY A 27 4.93 1.02 1.02
CA GLY A 27 3.60 1.14 0.43
C GLY A 27 3.47 0.37 -0.89
N LEU A 28 4.45 0.48 -1.79
CA LEU A 28 4.45 -0.22 -3.07
C LEU A 28 4.50 -1.74 -2.90
N LEU A 29 5.38 -2.23 -2.03
CA LEU A 29 5.51 -3.67 -1.76
C LEU A 29 4.20 -4.26 -1.22
N VAL A 30 3.52 -3.54 -0.31
CA VAL A 30 2.23 -3.98 0.25
C VAL A 30 1.12 -3.88 -0.78
N ALA A 31 1.08 -2.82 -1.61
CA ALA A 31 0.07 -2.67 -2.66
C ALA A 31 0.11 -3.86 -3.63
N VAL A 32 1.31 -4.17 -4.15
CA VAL A 32 1.52 -5.29 -5.08
C VAL A 32 1.17 -6.64 -4.43
N LEU A 33 1.48 -6.81 -3.13
CA LEU A 33 1.12 -8.03 -2.40
C LEU A 33 -0.41 -8.21 -2.33
N LEU A 34 -1.15 -7.16 -1.98
CA LEU A 34 -2.59 -7.20 -1.81
C LEU A 34 -3.31 -7.45 -3.13
N ASP A 35 -2.88 -6.79 -4.20
CA ASP A 35 -3.44 -6.97 -5.55
C ASP A 35 -3.22 -8.40 -6.05
N ASN A 36 -2.00 -8.91 -5.91
CA ASN A 36 -1.67 -10.26 -6.37
C ASN A 36 -2.33 -11.35 -5.53
N ALA A 37 -2.36 -11.21 -4.20
CA ALA A 37 -2.97 -12.20 -3.32
C ALA A 37 -4.49 -12.26 -3.53
N GLY A 38 -5.16 -11.11 -3.58
CA GLY A 38 -6.61 -11.05 -3.83
C GLY A 38 -6.96 -11.55 -5.23
N GLY A 39 -6.18 -11.18 -6.25
CA GLY A 39 -6.35 -11.70 -7.61
C GLY A 39 -6.13 -13.21 -7.73
N ALA A 40 -5.15 -13.76 -7.00
CA ALA A 40 -4.91 -15.20 -6.96
C ALA A 40 -6.09 -15.97 -6.34
N TRP A 41 -6.69 -15.45 -5.26
CA TRP A 41 -7.87 -16.09 -4.65
C TRP A 41 -9.11 -16.03 -5.55
N ASP A 42 -9.36 -14.93 -6.25
CA ASP A 42 -10.46 -14.85 -7.23
C ASP A 42 -10.24 -15.81 -8.40
N ASN A 43 -9.01 -15.88 -8.91
CA ASN A 43 -8.67 -16.80 -10.00
C ASN A 43 -8.78 -18.26 -9.55
N ALA A 44 -8.39 -18.60 -8.32
CA ALA A 44 -8.56 -19.94 -7.76
C ALA A 44 -10.04 -20.32 -7.63
N LYS A 45 -10.89 -19.40 -7.16
CA LYS A 45 -12.34 -19.60 -7.13
C LYS A 45 -12.89 -19.86 -8.53
N LYS A 46 -12.59 -18.99 -9.50
CA LYS A 46 -13.02 -19.14 -10.90
C LYS A 46 -12.54 -20.46 -11.52
N TYR A 47 -11.31 -20.89 -11.20
CA TYR A 47 -10.77 -22.16 -11.68
C TYR A 47 -11.60 -23.35 -11.16
N ILE A 48 -11.96 -23.37 -9.89
CA ILE A 48 -12.83 -24.41 -9.31
C ILE A 48 -14.25 -24.33 -9.90
N GLU A 49 -14.75 -23.13 -10.17
CA GLU A 49 -16.05 -22.92 -10.82
C GLU A 49 -16.12 -23.53 -12.24
N THR A 50 -14.98 -23.74 -12.92
CA THR A 50 -14.94 -24.41 -14.24
C THR A 50 -15.19 -25.92 -14.18
N GLY A 51 -15.32 -26.51 -12.99
CA GLY A 51 -15.54 -27.95 -12.79
C GLY A 51 -14.32 -28.69 -12.24
N MET A 52 -13.17 -28.02 -12.12
CA MET A 52 -11.98 -28.57 -11.48
C MET A 52 -12.20 -28.68 -9.96
N HIS A 53 -11.62 -29.69 -9.32
CA HIS A 53 -11.74 -29.93 -7.87
C HIS A 53 -13.19 -30.00 -7.34
N GLY A 54 -14.08 -30.64 -8.11
CA GLY A 54 -15.46 -30.91 -7.70
C GLY A 54 -16.48 -29.84 -8.10
N GLY A 55 -16.04 -28.74 -8.70
CA GLY A 55 -16.97 -27.76 -9.28
C GLY A 55 -17.75 -26.93 -8.26
N LYS A 56 -18.74 -26.18 -8.74
CA LYS A 56 -19.60 -25.34 -7.90
C LYS A 56 -20.33 -26.16 -6.85
N GLY A 57 -20.29 -25.67 -5.61
CA GLY A 57 -20.96 -26.29 -4.46
C GLY A 57 -20.14 -27.35 -3.74
N SER A 58 -18.97 -27.73 -4.27
CA SER A 58 -18.02 -28.59 -3.55
C SER A 58 -17.43 -27.90 -2.32
N ASP A 59 -16.83 -28.67 -1.42
CA ASP A 59 -16.17 -28.07 -0.26
C ASP A 59 -14.93 -27.25 -0.66
N ALA A 60 -14.25 -27.61 -1.76
CA ALA A 60 -13.19 -26.79 -2.34
C ALA A 60 -13.72 -25.44 -2.84
N HIS A 61 -14.91 -25.41 -3.44
CA HIS A 61 -15.55 -24.18 -3.87
C HIS A 61 -15.91 -23.27 -2.69
N LYS A 62 -16.45 -23.82 -1.59
CA LYS A 62 -16.75 -23.02 -0.38
C LYS A 62 -15.48 -22.41 0.24
N ALA A 63 -14.39 -23.17 0.29
CA ALA A 63 -13.10 -22.68 0.77
C ALA A 63 -12.56 -21.55 -0.12
N ALA A 64 -12.64 -21.70 -1.45
CA ALA A 64 -12.20 -20.68 -2.39
C ALA A 64 -13.05 -19.41 -2.35
N VAL A 65 -14.37 -19.53 -2.15
CA VAL A 65 -15.27 -18.37 -1.93
C VAL A 65 -14.87 -17.60 -0.68
N THR A 66 -14.49 -18.30 0.40
CA THR A 66 -14.02 -17.65 1.63
C THR A 66 -12.71 -16.88 1.38
N GLY A 67 -11.77 -17.49 0.63
CA GLY A 67 -10.53 -16.83 0.24
C GLY A 67 -10.75 -15.59 -0.62
N ASP A 68 -11.64 -15.65 -1.60
CA ASP A 68 -11.98 -14.50 -2.44
C ASP A 68 -12.67 -13.39 -1.64
N THR A 69 -13.56 -13.73 -0.70
CA THR A 69 -14.20 -12.75 0.20
C THR A 69 -13.17 -11.99 1.06
N VAL A 70 -12.09 -12.66 1.47
CA VAL A 70 -10.96 -12.02 2.17
C VAL A 70 -10.09 -11.21 1.19
N GLY A 71 -9.98 -11.66 -0.05
CA GLY A 71 -9.19 -11.03 -1.12
C GLY A 71 -9.83 -9.78 -1.74
N ASP A 72 -11.16 -9.67 -1.76
CA ASP A 72 -11.91 -8.53 -2.30
C ASP A 72 -11.51 -7.18 -1.67
N PRO A 73 -11.50 -6.99 -0.33
CA PRO A 73 -11.04 -5.73 0.24
C PRO A 73 -9.55 -5.49 -0.03
N CYS A 74 -8.74 -6.54 -0.22
CA CYS A 74 -7.32 -6.43 -0.51
C CYS A 74 -7.09 -5.86 -1.93
N LYS A 75 -7.69 -6.47 -2.96
CA LYS A 75 -7.46 -6.11 -4.37
C LYS A 75 -8.30 -4.92 -4.86
N ASP A 76 -9.50 -4.71 -4.32
CA ASP A 76 -10.43 -3.70 -4.85
C ASP A 76 -10.42 -2.40 -4.03
N THR A 77 -9.91 -2.44 -2.80
CA THR A 77 -9.89 -1.27 -1.91
C THR A 77 -8.48 -0.92 -1.45
N ALA A 78 -7.82 -1.80 -0.70
CA ALA A 78 -6.57 -1.48 -0.02
C ALA A 78 -5.37 -1.32 -0.99
N GLY A 79 -5.22 -2.23 -1.96
CA GLY A 79 -4.17 -2.16 -2.97
C GLY A 79 -4.22 -0.86 -3.80
N PRO A 80 -5.34 -0.55 -4.47
CA PRO A 80 -5.50 0.71 -5.19
C PRO A 80 -5.35 1.96 -4.31
N ALA A 81 -5.84 1.92 -3.06
CA ALA A 81 -5.70 3.04 -2.13
C ALA A 81 -4.24 3.33 -1.77
N LEU A 82 -3.39 2.31 -1.63
CA LEU A 82 -1.96 2.49 -1.33
C LEU A 82 -1.22 3.22 -2.46
N HIS A 83 -1.55 2.96 -3.73
CA HIS A 83 -1.01 3.71 -4.86
C HIS A 83 -1.33 5.22 -4.77
N VAL A 84 -2.56 5.54 -4.37
CA VAL A 84 -3.00 6.93 -4.16
C VAL A 84 -2.29 7.56 -2.97
N ILE A 85 -2.15 6.83 -1.86
CA ILE A 85 -1.45 7.31 -0.65
C ILE A 85 0.01 7.66 -0.97
N ILE A 86 0.74 6.82 -1.72
CA ILE A 86 2.14 7.08 -2.09
C ILE A 86 2.26 8.38 -2.90
N THR A 87 1.37 8.55 -3.87
CA THR A 87 1.41 9.71 -4.78
C THR A 87 1.01 11.00 -4.06
N THR A 88 -0.03 10.94 -3.23
CA THR A 88 -0.51 12.09 -2.45
C THR A 88 0.49 12.49 -1.35
N MET A 89 1.07 11.53 -0.63
CA MET A 89 2.14 11.76 0.35
C MET A 89 3.34 12.46 -0.31
N SER A 90 3.80 11.95 -1.45
CA SER A 90 4.94 12.55 -2.17
C SER A 90 4.64 13.98 -2.61
N THR A 91 3.43 14.23 -3.12
CA THR A 91 2.99 15.57 -3.53
C THR A 91 2.91 16.53 -2.34
N THR A 92 2.34 16.09 -1.22
CA THR A 92 2.25 16.90 0.01
C THR A 92 3.64 17.26 0.56
N ILE A 93 4.59 16.32 0.55
CA ILE A 93 5.96 16.57 1.04
C ILE A 93 6.68 17.58 0.15
N ILE A 94 6.52 17.49 -1.18
CA ILE A 94 7.14 18.44 -2.11
C ILE A 94 6.54 19.85 -1.96
N VAL A 95 5.21 19.95 -1.82
CA VAL A 95 4.51 21.24 -1.70
C VAL A 95 4.78 21.91 -0.35
N LEU A 96 4.77 21.15 0.74
CA LEU A 96 5.01 21.68 2.09
C LEU A 96 6.48 21.73 2.47
N GLY A 97 7.37 21.11 1.69
CA GLY A 97 8.82 21.06 1.94
C GLY A 97 9.43 22.43 2.27
N PRO A 98 9.21 23.49 1.45
CA PRO A 98 9.74 24.82 1.74
C PRO A 98 9.35 25.38 3.11
N LEU A 99 8.14 25.09 3.60
CA LEU A 99 7.67 25.54 4.92
C LEU A 99 8.49 24.96 6.07
N PHE A 100 8.97 23.72 5.92
CA PHE A 100 9.76 23.03 6.95
C PHE A 100 11.27 23.30 6.83
N LEU A 101 11.71 23.81 5.68
CA LEU A 101 13.09 24.18 5.39
C LEU A 101 13.37 25.67 5.63
N ASP A 102 12.33 26.51 5.66
CA ASP A 102 12.47 27.94 5.92
C ASP A 102 12.97 28.22 7.34
N ARG A 103 14.11 28.89 7.41
CA ARG A 103 14.77 29.32 8.65
C ARG A 103 14.19 30.67 9.08
N PRO A 104 13.64 30.83 10.31
CA PRO A 104 13.42 32.16 10.85
C PRO A 104 14.78 32.85 11.02
N SER A 105 14.93 33.99 10.37
CA SER A 105 16.16 34.79 10.29
C SER A 105 16.70 35.19 11.65
#